data_AF-A0AAD9JG96-F1
#
_entry.id   AF-A0AAD9JG96-F1
#
_cell.length_a   1.000
_cell.length_b   1.000
_cell.length_c   1.000
_cell.angle_alpha   90.00
_cell.angle_beta   90.00
_cell.angle_gamma   90.00
#
_symmetry.space_group_name_H-M   'P 1'
#
loop_
_entity.id
_entity.type
_entity.pdbx_description
1 polymer ?
#
loop_
_entity_poly.entity_id
_entity_poly.type
_entity_poly.pdbx_seq_one_letter_code
_entity_poly.pdbx_strand_id
1 'polypeptide(L)'
;MCQASESALPEVADESHSALATRFQRSFKEKIEALCLNRSPLPADDTPTDLTKSPENVAGLVGSDVTLRCAGTDLIWEEYVSNPTGDAVAISSGDRVAKPNKYGLITEPTGTYDLTIKSIELKQGGRYKCKAFLDSTSFTYAQVITFSAFNPTCSSNTTNYFQAVAGDYVEYSCERKYKGNLTPKMKWTDLSTGEDVTAKDESSAGTVKFSIVVEMTPSHNGDRFTFQTYFDKPQSRYRFADNIPINNNAFNERFTLPKQTVY
;
A
#
# COMPACT_ATOMS: atom_id res chain seq x y z
N MET A 1 36.57 -0.50 7.12
CA MET A 1 36.22 -0.75 8.54
C MET A 1 34.71 -0.66 8.65
N CYS A 2 34.02 -1.77 8.91
CA CYS A 2 32.59 -1.71 9.26
C CYS A 2 32.49 -1.16 10.68
N GLN A 3 32.19 0.13 10.83
CA GLN A 3 31.65 0.59 12.10
C GLN A 3 30.21 0.11 12.14
N ALA A 4 29.96 -0.97 12.90
CA ALA A 4 28.62 -1.23 13.38
C ALA A 4 28.22 -0.01 14.21
N SER A 5 27.29 0.80 13.72
CA SER A 5 26.73 1.87 14.54
C SER A 5 25.99 1.21 15.70
N GLU A 6 26.58 1.24 16.90
CA GLU A 6 25.92 0.81 18.14
C GLU A 6 24.62 1.59 18.44
N SER A 7 24.32 2.65 17.66
CA SER A 7 23.19 3.55 17.84
C SER A 7 21.85 3.07 17.24
N ALA A 8 21.70 1.82 16.83
CA ALA A 8 20.47 1.30 16.18
C ALA A 8 19.75 0.20 16.99
N LEU A 9 19.97 0.12 18.31
CA LEU A 9 19.26 -0.80 19.19
C LEU A 9 18.33 0.00 20.13
N PRO A 10 16.99 -0.12 20.01
CA PRO A 10 16.11 0.42 21.04
C PRO A 10 16.27 -0.39 22.33
N GLU A 11 16.49 0.32 23.42
CA GLU A 11 16.50 -0.22 24.78
C GLU A 11 15.08 -0.77 25.09
N VAL A 12 15.03 -2.01 25.56
CA VAL A 12 13.79 -2.77 25.75
C VAL A 12 12.97 -2.14 26.87
N ALA A 13 11.84 -1.53 26.52
CA ALA A 13 10.75 -1.28 27.45
C ALA A 13 9.59 -2.23 27.14
N ASP A 14 9.30 -3.04 28.14
CA ASP A 14 8.04 -3.73 28.42
C ASP A 14 7.89 -5.23 28.04
N GLU A 15 7.62 -5.99 29.09
CA GLU A 15 7.61 -7.45 29.17
C GLU A 15 6.23 -7.99 28.87
N SER A 16 6.00 -8.54 27.68
CA SER A 16 5.00 -9.61 27.49
C SER A 16 5.08 -10.37 26.15
N HIS A 17 5.97 -10.00 25.22
CA HIS A 17 6.14 -10.72 23.94
C HIS A 17 7.61 -11.01 23.56
N SER A 18 8.53 -11.10 24.54
CA SER A 18 9.96 -10.85 24.27
C SER A 18 10.83 -12.05 23.83
N ALA A 19 10.52 -13.32 24.15
CA ALA A 19 11.52 -14.38 23.94
C ALA A 19 11.85 -14.69 22.47
N LEU A 20 10.87 -14.70 21.56
CA LEU A 20 11.09 -14.99 20.13
C LEU A 20 11.67 -13.79 19.37
N ALA A 21 11.22 -12.58 19.69
CA ALA A 21 11.75 -11.35 19.11
C ALA A 21 13.22 -11.13 19.53
N THR A 22 13.54 -11.33 20.82
CA THR A 22 14.90 -11.24 21.34
C THR A 22 15.81 -12.33 20.76
N ARG A 23 15.31 -13.55 20.53
CA ARG A 23 16.08 -14.62 19.85
C ARG A 23 16.36 -14.31 18.39
N PHE A 24 15.40 -13.72 17.68
CA PHE A 24 15.62 -13.27 16.31
C PHE A 24 16.66 -12.14 16.27
N GLN A 25 16.52 -11.12 17.12
CA GLN A 25 17.49 -10.01 17.22
C GLN A 25 18.89 -10.47 17.64
N ARG A 26 19.00 -11.43 18.57
CA ARG A 26 20.30 -11.99 19.00
C ARG A 26 20.95 -12.84 17.91
N SER A 27 20.19 -13.74 17.27
CA SER A 27 20.66 -14.54 16.12
C SER A 27 20.97 -13.68 14.89
N PHE A 28 20.34 -12.51 14.78
CA PHE A 28 20.62 -11.50 13.77
C PHE A 28 21.97 -10.81 14.05
N LYS A 29 22.18 -10.35 15.29
CA LYS A 29 23.43 -9.71 15.72
C LYS A 29 24.66 -10.64 15.58
N GLU A 30 24.57 -11.86 16.10
CA GLU A 30 25.67 -12.84 16.07
C GLU A 30 26.09 -13.22 14.63
N LYS A 31 25.14 -13.26 13.69
CA LYS A 31 25.46 -13.59 12.28
C LYS A 31 25.89 -12.38 11.45
N ILE A 32 25.44 -11.16 11.77
CA ILE A 32 26.04 -9.93 11.22
C ILE A 32 27.54 -9.92 11.55
N GLU A 33 27.88 -10.16 12.81
CA GLU A 33 29.27 -10.21 13.26
C GLU A 33 30.07 -11.32 12.55
N ALA A 34 29.49 -12.51 12.36
CA ALA A 34 30.12 -13.60 11.64
C ALA A 34 30.33 -13.34 10.13
N LEU A 35 29.39 -12.65 9.47
CA LEU A 35 29.52 -12.26 8.06
C LEU A 35 30.59 -11.17 7.86
N CYS A 36 30.78 -10.30 8.85
CA CYS A 36 31.82 -9.27 8.84
C CYS A 36 33.24 -9.84 9.05
N LEU A 37 33.39 -10.93 9.81
CA LEU A 37 34.70 -11.48 10.17
C LEU A 37 35.37 -12.32 9.07
N ASN A 38 34.62 -12.81 8.08
CA ASN A 38 35.11 -13.79 7.09
C ASN A 38 35.39 -13.23 5.68
N ARG A 39 35.32 -11.92 5.44
CA ARG A 39 35.64 -11.33 4.12
C ARG A 39 37.00 -10.64 4.12
N SER A 40 37.89 -11.12 3.26
CA SER A 40 39.11 -10.44 2.87
C SER A 40 38.81 -9.06 2.26
N PRO A 41 39.72 -8.07 2.36
CA PRO A 41 39.51 -6.76 1.77
C PRO A 41 39.39 -6.88 0.25
N LEU A 42 38.28 -6.44 -0.33
CA LEU A 42 38.14 -6.31 -1.78
C LEU A 42 38.89 -5.06 -2.26
N PRO A 43 39.50 -5.09 -3.45
CA PRO A 43 40.16 -3.92 -4.04
C PRO A 43 39.14 -2.82 -4.30
N ALA A 44 39.55 -1.58 -4.03
CA ALA A 44 38.73 -0.38 -4.17
C ALA A 44 38.64 0.06 -5.64
N ASP A 45 37.82 -0.59 -6.45
CA ASP A 45 37.33 -0.04 -7.73
C ASP A 45 36.15 -0.86 -8.28
N ASP A 46 34.96 -0.64 -7.73
CA ASP A 46 33.62 -0.82 -8.34
C ASP A 46 32.62 -0.64 -7.19
N THR A 47 31.96 0.51 -7.08
CA THR A 47 30.84 0.66 -6.14
C THR A 47 29.66 -0.15 -6.68
N PRO A 48 29.25 -1.28 -6.07
CA PRO A 48 28.09 -2.01 -6.54
C PRO A 48 26.88 -1.16 -6.22
N THR A 49 26.18 -0.72 -7.26
CA THR A 49 24.82 -0.18 -7.11
C THR A 49 23.93 -1.34 -6.66
N ASP A 50 23.87 -1.56 -5.35
CA ASP A 50 23.46 -2.85 -4.79
C ASP A 50 21.94 -3.14 -4.93
N LEU A 51 21.18 -2.15 -5.41
CA LEU A 51 19.78 -2.28 -5.81
C LEU A 51 19.64 -2.14 -7.33
N THR A 52 19.16 -3.19 -7.99
CA THR A 52 18.93 -3.24 -9.44
C THR A 52 17.46 -3.00 -9.81
N LYS A 53 16.53 -3.18 -8.86
CA LYS A 53 15.10 -2.84 -9.04
C LYS A 53 14.48 -2.31 -7.75
N SER A 54 13.82 -1.16 -7.86
CA SER A 54 13.04 -0.57 -6.75
C SER A 54 11.63 -1.16 -6.67
N PRO A 55 11.09 -1.33 -5.45
CA PRO A 55 9.75 -1.81 -5.22
C PRO A 55 8.71 -0.74 -5.46
N GLU A 56 7.68 -1.11 -6.20
CA GLU A 56 6.57 -0.24 -6.53
C GLU A 56 5.58 -0.12 -5.36
N ASN A 57 4.85 0.99 -5.30
CA ASN A 57 3.72 1.10 -4.38
C ASN A 57 2.65 0.07 -4.77
N VAL A 58 1.95 -0.45 -3.77
CA VAL A 58 0.93 -1.48 -3.97
C VAL A 58 -0.29 -1.17 -3.14
N ALA A 59 -1.44 -1.61 -3.63
CA ALA A 59 -2.68 -1.60 -2.89
C ALA A 59 -3.14 -3.03 -2.65
N GLY A 60 -3.84 -3.26 -1.56
CA GLY A 60 -4.35 -4.57 -1.19
C GLY A 60 -5.67 -4.46 -0.47
N LEU A 61 -6.47 -5.51 -0.57
CA LEU A 61 -7.69 -5.67 0.21
C LEU A 61 -7.38 -6.42 1.47
N VAL A 62 -8.06 -6.08 2.56
CA VAL A 62 -7.92 -6.87 3.79
C VAL A 62 -8.18 -8.35 3.51
N GLY A 63 -7.27 -9.22 3.96
CA GLY A 63 -7.30 -10.66 3.76
C GLY A 63 -6.63 -11.16 2.47
N SER A 64 -6.23 -10.26 1.55
CA SER A 64 -5.44 -10.63 0.36
C SER A 64 -3.95 -10.68 0.65
N ASP A 65 -3.19 -11.40 -0.17
CA ASP A 65 -1.73 -11.35 -0.14
C ASP A 65 -1.22 -10.22 -1.04
N VAL A 66 -0.22 -9.48 -0.56
CA VAL A 66 0.38 -8.35 -1.29
C VAL A 66 1.89 -8.57 -1.41
N THR A 67 2.44 -8.45 -2.60
CA THR A 67 3.88 -8.65 -2.85
C THR A 67 4.57 -7.35 -3.24
N LEU A 68 5.63 -7.01 -2.51
CA LEU A 68 6.55 -5.94 -2.83
C LEU A 68 7.80 -6.53 -3.49
N ARG A 69 8.16 -6.01 -4.67
CA ARG A 69 9.23 -6.60 -5.48
C ARG A 69 10.50 -5.78 -5.47
N CYS A 70 11.62 -6.34 -5.06
CA CYS A 70 12.89 -5.62 -5.02
C CYS A 70 14.01 -6.51 -5.56
N ALA A 71 15.00 -5.96 -6.25
CA ALA A 71 16.12 -6.73 -6.78
C ALA A 71 17.46 -6.07 -6.45
N GLY A 72 18.48 -6.89 -6.22
CA GLY A 72 19.78 -6.45 -5.72
C GLY A 72 20.59 -7.60 -5.13
N THR A 73 21.62 -7.31 -4.35
CA THR A 73 22.42 -8.32 -3.64
C THR A 73 22.23 -8.19 -2.14
N ASP A 74 22.10 -9.30 -1.42
CA ASP A 74 22.01 -9.33 0.05
C ASP A 74 21.02 -8.29 0.62
N LEU A 75 19.73 -8.40 0.26
CA LEU A 75 18.70 -7.43 0.65
C LEU A 75 18.06 -7.70 2.02
N ILE A 76 17.65 -6.62 2.67
CA ILE A 76 16.82 -6.62 3.87
C ILE A 76 15.53 -5.85 3.59
N TRP A 77 14.43 -6.41 4.07
CA TRP A 77 13.15 -5.73 4.18
C TRP A 77 12.90 -5.22 5.59
N GLU A 78 12.50 -3.96 5.71
CA GLU A 78 12.07 -3.35 6.97
C GLU A 78 10.64 -2.81 6.86
N GLU A 79 9.80 -3.07 7.87
CA GLU A 79 8.49 -2.44 8.02
C GLU A 79 8.59 -1.19 8.88
N TYR A 80 7.92 -0.10 8.49
CA TYR A 80 7.81 1.14 9.26
C TYR A 80 6.39 1.38 9.80
N VAL A 81 5.55 0.35 9.75
CA VAL A 81 4.12 0.44 10.09
C VAL A 81 3.91 0.29 11.59
N SER A 82 4.52 -0.73 12.17
CA SER A 82 4.43 -1.04 13.60
C SER A 82 5.41 -0.21 14.43
N ASN A 83 6.54 0.17 13.83
CA ASN A 83 7.63 0.90 14.49
C ASN A 83 8.17 1.99 13.55
N PRO A 84 8.16 3.29 13.93
CA PRO A 84 8.68 4.37 13.09
C PRO A 84 10.20 4.32 12.87
N THR A 85 10.96 3.59 13.69
CA THR A 85 12.40 3.40 13.46
C THR A 85 12.71 2.31 12.43
N GLY A 86 11.71 1.50 12.08
CA GLY A 86 11.84 0.36 11.18
C GLY A 86 12.17 -0.94 11.91
N ASP A 87 11.45 -2.00 11.59
CA ASP A 87 11.72 -3.38 12.07
C ASP A 87 12.09 -4.27 10.89
N ALA A 88 13.19 -5.03 11.00
CA ALA A 88 13.56 -6.02 10.00
C ALA A 88 12.54 -7.16 9.95
N VAL A 89 11.94 -7.39 8.77
CA VAL A 89 10.90 -8.40 8.56
C VAL A 89 11.36 -9.56 7.68
N ALA A 90 12.33 -9.33 6.79
CA ALA A 90 12.94 -10.40 6.01
C ALA A 90 14.38 -10.05 5.62
N ILE A 91 15.22 -11.06 5.47
CA ILE A 91 16.62 -10.94 5.06
C ILE A 91 16.87 -12.04 4.02
N SER A 92 17.41 -11.66 2.86
CA SER A 92 17.72 -12.62 1.81
C SER A 92 18.83 -13.60 2.20
N SER A 93 19.83 -13.12 2.95
CA SER A 93 20.92 -13.95 3.43
C SER A 93 20.39 -15.02 4.39
N GLY A 94 20.30 -16.26 3.89
CA GLY A 94 19.76 -17.41 4.61
C GLY A 94 18.23 -17.47 4.66
N ASP A 95 17.52 -16.76 3.76
CA ASP A 95 16.06 -16.78 3.58
C ASP A 95 15.28 -16.67 4.90
N ARG A 96 15.65 -15.67 5.71
CA ARG A 96 15.09 -15.50 7.05
C ARG A 96 13.91 -14.55 7.02
N VAL A 97 12.79 -14.98 7.60
CA VAL A 97 11.56 -14.19 7.71
C VAL A 97 11.15 -14.08 9.17
N ALA A 98 11.06 -12.86 9.69
CA ALA A 98 10.44 -12.60 10.98
C ALA A 98 8.93 -12.79 10.85
N LYS A 99 8.27 -13.34 11.87
CA LYS A 99 6.80 -13.57 11.86
C LYS A 99 6.36 -14.28 10.55
N PRO A 100 6.81 -15.52 10.28
CA PRO A 100 6.57 -16.23 9.00
C PRO A 100 5.08 -16.52 8.71
N ASN A 101 4.21 -16.36 9.70
CA ASN A 101 2.76 -16.36 9.54
C ASN A 101 2.22 -15.06 8.89
N LYS A 102 2.90 -13.93 9.08
CA LYS A 102 2.56 -12.60 8.53
C LYS A 102 3.31 -12.31 7.24
N TYR A 103 4.56 -12.74 7.14
CA TYR A 103 5.42 -12.45 6.00
C TYR A 103 5.86 -13.72 5.27
N GLY A 104 6.13 -13.58 3.99
CA GLY A 104 6.83 -14.56 3.15
C GLY A 104 7.93 -13.85 2.38
N LEU A 105 8.97 -14.59 2.04
CA LEU A 105 10.05 -14.11 1.18
C LEU A 105 10.14 -15.07 -0.01
N ILE A 106 10.11 -14.51 -1.21
CA ILE A 106 10.33 -15.25 -2.45
C ILE A 106 11.67 -14.76 -3.00
N THR A 107 12.60 -15.69 -3.10
CA THR A 107 13.93 -15.45 -3.68
C THR A 107 13.96 -16.12 -5.05
N GLU A 108 14.16 -15.35 -6.11
CA GLU A 108 14.31 -15.92 -7.46
C GLU A 108 15.78 -15.92 -7.92
N PRO A 109 16.18 -16.85 -8.80
CA PRO A 109 17.50 -16.86 -9.42
C PRO A 109 17.83 -15.57 -10.19
N THR A 110 16.81 -14.80 -10.56
CA THR A 110 16.91 -13.49 -11.25
C THR A 110 17.43 -12.38 -10.34
N GLY A 111 17.65 -12.65 -9.04
CA GLY A 111 18.14 -11.68 -8.06
C GLY A 111 17.03 -10.82 -7.45
N THR A 112 15.77 -11.24 -7.58
CA THR A 112 14.64 -10.62 -6.89
C THR A 112 14.45 -11.24 -5.51
N TYR A 113 14.13 -10.37 -4.55
CA TYR A 113 13.84 -10.69 -3.16
C TYR A 113 12.51 -10.05 -2.80
N ASP A 114 11.45 -10.76 -3.13
CA ASP A 114 10.09 -10.27 -3.08
C ASP A 114 9.49 -10.55 -1.70
N LEU A 115 9.04 -9.48 -1.01
CA LEU A 115 8.36 -9.59 0.28
C LEU A 115 6.87 -9.76 0.04
N THR A 116 6.32 -10.89 0.49
CA THR A 116 4.87 -11.12 0.53
C THR A 116 4.33 -10.83 1.92
N ILE A 117 3.37 -9.92 2.01
CA ILE A 117 2.56 -9.66 3.21
C ILE A 117 1.31 -10.54 3.09
N LYS A 118 1.20 -11.55 3.95
CA LYS A 118 0.15 -12.56 3.91
C LYS A 118 -1.11 -12.04 4.59
N SER A 119 -2.27 -12.28 3.96
CA SER A 119 -3.60 -11.95 4.50
C SER A 119 -3.62 -10.56 5.13
N ILE A 120 -3.27 -9.55 4.33
CA ILE A 120 -2.94 -8.20 4.80
C ILE A 120 -4.08 -7.62 5.64
N GLU A 121 -3.74 -6.96 6.75
CA GLU A 121 -4.71 -6.29 7.62
C GLU A 121 -4.75 -4.79 7.36
N LEU A 122 -5.86 -4.12 7.73
CA LEU A 122 -5.99 -2.67 7.53
C LEU A 122 -4.84 -1.92 8.22
N LYS A 123 -4.46 -2.31 9.44
CA LYS A 123 -3.37 -1.68 10.19
C LYS A 123 -1.98 -1.82 9.55
N GLN A 124 -1.81 -2.70 8.56
CA GLN A 124 -0.53 -2.98 7.90
C GLN A 124 -0.29 -2.06 6.68
N GLY A 125 -1.24 -1.17 6.35
CA GLY A 125 -1.01 -0.12 5.36
C GLY A 125 0.01 0.90 5.87
N GLY A 126 1.06 1.16 5.09
CA GLY A 126 2.14 2.07 5.45
C GLY A 126 3.41 1.86 4.63
N ARG A 127 4.55 2.23 5.21
CA ARG A 127 5.83 2.26 4.50
C ARG A 127 6.65 0.99 4.75
N TYR A 128 7.26 0.49 3.68
CA TYR A 128 8.21 -0.62 3.68
C TYR A 128 9.49 -0.20 2.97
N LYS A 129 10.64 -0.65 3.46
CA LYS A 129 11.94 -0.31 2.91
C LYS A 129 12.66 -1.57 2.46
N CYS A 130 13.18 -1.54 1.24
CA CYS A 130 14.14 -2.50 0.76
C CYS A 130 15.53 -1.83 0.78
N LYS A 131 16.50 -2.47 1.43
CA LYS A 131 17.87 -1.95 1.52
C LYS A 131 18.89 -3.05 1.29
N ALA A 132 20.05 -2.68 0.79
CA ALA A 132 21.21 -3.56 0.80
C ALA A 132 21.71 -3.79 2.23
N PHE A 133 22.14 -5.01 2.54
CA PHE A 133 22.58 -5.39 3.88
C PHE A 133 23.91 -4.74 4.25
N LEU A 134 24.85 -4.67 3.30
CA LEU A 134 26.19 -4.12 3.52
C LEU A 134 26.30 -2.63 3.21
N ASP A 135 25.37 -2.08 2.41
CA ASP A 135 25.33 -0.66 2.07
C ASP A 135 24.08 0.02 2.64
N SER A 136 24.27 0.72 3.76
CA SER A 136 23.21 1.50 4.41
C SER A 136 22.67 2.68 3.58
N THR A 137 23.37 3.07 2.51
CA THR A 137 22.98 4.18 1.64
C THR A 137 22.19 3.72 0.40
N SER A 138 22.27 2.44 0.06
CA SER A 138 21.49 1.82 -1.01
C SER A 138 20.17 1.28 -0.47
N PHE A 139 19.15 2.14 -0.49
CA PHE A 139 17.79 1.77 -0.11
C PHE A 139 16.74 2.47 -0.99
N THR A 140 15.54 1.91 -0.91
CA THR A 140 14.35 2.39 -1.62
C THR A 140 13.11 2.01 -0.82
N TYR A 141 12.02 2.74 -1.03
CA TYR A 141 10.79 2.61 -0.25
C TYR A 141 9.60 2.32 -1.15
N ALA A 142 8.69 1.51 -0.62
CA ALA A 142 7.34 1.32 -1.15
C ALA A 142 6.28 1.70 -0.12
N GLN A 143 5.16 2.22 -0.60
CA GLN A 143 3.93 2.41 0.16
C GLN A 143 2.98 1.26 -0.12
N VAL A 144 2.45 0.66 0.94
CA VAL A 144 1.37 -0.31 0.90
C VAL A 144 0.10 0.38 1.36
N ILE A 145 -0.92 0.40 0.51
CA ILE A 145 -2.23 0.94 0.85
C ILE A 145 -3.21 -0.23 1.06
N THR A 146 -3.90 -0.25 2.18
CA THR A 146 -4.85 -1.31 2.50
C THR A 146 -6.27 -0.77 2.52
N PHE A 147 -7.20 -1.48 1.89
CA PHE A 147 -8.61 -1.17 1.87
C PHE A 147 -9.41 -2.15 2.73
N SER A 148 -10.33 -1.66 3.54
CA SER A 148 -11.07 -2.49 4.50
C SER A 148 -12.01 -3.51 3.85
N ALA A 149 -12.52 -3.20 2.67
CA ALA A 149 -13.52 -4.00 1.96
C ALA A 149 -13.27 -3.92 0.46
N PHE A 150 -13.76 -4.94 -0.25
CA PHE A 150 -13.83 -4.97 -1.71
C PHE A 150 -14.69 -3.78 -2.15
N ASN A 151 -15.99 -3.79 -1.89
CA ASN A 151 -16.87 -2.69 -2.32
C ASN A 151 -16.82 -1.49 -1.37
N PRO A 152 -16.93 -0.24 -1.86
CA PRO A 152 -17.22 0.89 -0.99
C PRO A 152 -18.65 0.82 -0.46
N THR A 153 -18.92 1.60 0.57
CA THR A 153 -20.29 1.82 1.05
C THR A 153 -20.87 3.01 0.30
N CYS A 154 -21.87 2.76 -0.53
CA CYS A 154 -22.55 3.79 -1.30
C CYS A 154 -23.95 4.06 -0.72
N SER A 155 -24.38 5.31 -0.79
CA SER A 155 -25.66 5.81 -0.29
C SER A 155 -26.21 6.90 -1.21
N SER A 156 -27.52 7.12 -1.12
CA SER A 156 -28.23 8.21 -1.78
C SER A 156 -29.07 8.97 -0.75
N ASN A 157 -29.33 10.25 -0.98
CA ASN A 157 -30.35 10.99 -0.24
C ASN A 157 -31.79 10.59 -0.62
N THR A 158 -31.96 9.75 -1.65
CA THR A 158 -33.26 9.22 -2.11
C THR A 158 -33.49 7.76 -1.70
N THR A 159 -34.75 7.37 -1.61
CA THR A 159 -35.15 5.96 -1.41
C THR A 159 -35.36 5.25 -2.76
N ASN A 160 -35.56 3.92 -2.72
CA ASN A 160 -35.82 3.10 -3.91
C ASN A 160 -37.13 3.46 -4.66
N TYR A 161 -38.00 4.30 -4.08
CA TYR A 161 -39.31 4.67 -4.63
C TYR A 161 -39.44 6.18 -4.86
N PHE A 162 -38.32 6.88 -5.02
CA PHE A 162 -38.32 8.32 -5.26
C PHE A 162 -38.97 8.66 -6.62
N GLN A 163 -39.99 9.50 -6.59
CA GLN A 163 -40.59 10.13 -7.77
C GLN A 163 -39.95 11.51 -7.92
N ALA A 164 -38.95 11.64 -8.80
CA ALA A 164 -38.38 12.94 -9.11
C ALA A 164 -39.27 13.75 -10.05
N VAL A 165 -39.30 15.06 -9.84
CA VAL A 165 -39.73 16.04 -10.82
C VAL A 165 -38.49 16.55 -11.57
N ALA A 166 -38.65 16.92 -12.84
CA ALA A 166 -37.57 17.57 -13.58
C ALA A 166 -37.08 18.83 -12.84
N GLY A 167 -35.76 18.91 -12.60
CA GLY A 167 -35.12 19.95 -11.80
C GLY A 167 -34.82 19.56 -10.35
N ASP A 168 -35.25 18.39 -9.87
CA ASP A 168 -34.86 17.88 -8.55
C ASP A 168 -33.36 17.52 -8.50
N TYR A 169 -32.72 17.68 -7.35
CA TYR A 169 -31.32 17.30 -7.16
C TYR A 169 -31.19 16.06 -6.29
N VAL A 170 -30.45 15.06 -6.78
CA VAL A 170 -30.16 13.84 -6.05
C VAL A 170 -28.68 13.73 -5.78
N GLU A 171 -28.33 13.45 -4.53
CA GLU A 171 -26.94 13.29 -4.10
C GLU A 171 -26.62 11.80 -3.91
N TYR A 172 -25.56 11.34 -4.57
CA TYR A 172 -24.97 10.02 -4.39
C TYR A 172 -23.63 10.16 -3.70
N SER A 173 -23.36 9.33 -2.72
CA SER A 173 -22.10 9.34 -1.98
C SER A 173 -21.56 7.93 -1.84
N CYS A 174 -20.30 7.71 -2.17
CA CYS A 174 -19.58 6.48 -1.89
C CYS A 174 -18.37 6.75 -0.99
N GLU A 175 -18.16 5.87 -0.01
CA GLU A 175 -17.02 5.93 0.89
C GLU A 175 -16.30 4.60 1.04
N ARG A 176 -14.99 4.66 1.32
CA ARG A 176 -14.18 3.49 1.63
C ARG A 176 -13.14 3.82 2.68
N LYS A 177 -12.99 2.92 3.66
CA LYS A 177 -11.92 2.99 4.65
C LYS A 177 -10.62 2.43 4.08
N TYR A 178 -9.53 3.15 4.33
CA TYR A 178 -8.19 2.76 3.90
C TYR A 178 -7.14 3.11 4.95
N LYS A 179 -5.94 2.52 4.82
CA LYS A 179 -4.77 2.91 5.61
C LYS A 179 -3.54 2.95 4.70
N GLY A 180 -2.70 3.94 4.94
CA GLY A 180 -1.46 4.15 4.21
C GLY A 180 -1.16 5.65 4.08
N ASN A 181 0.01 5.98 3.52
CA ASN A 181 0.47 7.36 3.44
C ASN A 181 0.05 8.07 2.13
N LEU A 182 -0.45 7.31 1.15
CA LEU A 182 -1.00 7.88 -0.08
C LEU A 182 -2.52 7.92 0.05
N THR A 183 -3.09 9.10 -0.15
CA THR A 183 -4.54 9.29 -0.13
C THR A 183 -5.11 8.90 -1.49
N PRO A 184 -6.04 7.93 -1.55
CA PRO A 184 -6.75 7.61 -2.77
C PRO A 184 -7.71 8.73 -3.16
N LYS A 185 -7.99 8.79 -4.45
CA LYS A 185 -8.98 9.66 -5.09
C LYS A 185 -10.08 8.80 -5.69
N MET A 186 -11.24 9.40 -5.94
CA MET A 186 -12.31 8.74 -6.68
C MET A 186 -12.71 9.58 -7.88
N LYS A 187 -12.94 8.89 -8.99
CA LYS A 187 -13.43 9.43 -10.24
C LYS A 187 -14.82 8.86 -10.47
N TRP A 188 -15.79 9.69 -10.82
CA TRP A 188 -17.13 9.24 -11.19
C TRP A 188 -17.32 9.40 -12.69
N THR A 189 -17.93 8.43 -13.34
CA THR A 189 -18.22 8.44 -14.78
C THR A 189 -19.67 8.04 -14.97
N ASP A 190 -20.41 8.87 -15.69
CA ASP A 190 -21.76 8.57 -16.15
C ASP A 190 -21.67 7.60 -17.34
N LEU A 191 -22.33 6.45 -17.24
CA LEU A 191 -22.31 5.44 -18.31
C LEU A 191 -23.22 5.76 -19.49
N SER A 192 -24.14 6.71 -19.34
CA SER A 192 -25.02 7.12 -20.44
C SER A 192 -24.27 8.00 -21.45
N THR A 193 -23.46 8.92 -20.94
CA THR A 193 -22.65 9.87 -21.73
C THR A 193 -21.21 9.40 -21.92
N GLY A 194 -20.69 8.59 -21.00
CA GLY A 194 -19.28 8.22 -20.91
C GLY A 194 -18.40 9.33 -20.32
N GLU A 195 -19.00 10.42 -19.83
CA GLU A 195 -18.29 11.60 -19.33
C GLU A 195 -18.02 11.52 -17.83
N ASP A 196 -16.95 12.22 -17.43
CA ASP A 196 -16.56 12.33 -16.02
C ASP A 196 -17.46 13.32 -15.29
N VAL A 197 -18.03 12.87 -14.17
CA VAL A 197 -18.88 13.70 -13.32
C VAL A 197 -18.01 14.41 -12.30
N THR A 198 -18.23 15.71 -12.14
CA THR A 198 -17.57 16.48 -11.08
C THR A 198 -18.05 15.98 -9.72
N ALA A 199 -17.14 15.37 -8.96
CA ALA A 199 -17.41 14.86 -7.63
C ALA A 199 -16.82 15.77 -6.55
N LYS A 200 -17.57 15.95 -5.46
CA LYS A 200 -17.14 16.63 -4.25
C LYS A 200 -16.27 15.68 -3.42
N ASP A 201 -15.03 16.06 -3.16
CA ASP A 201 -14.13 15.33 -2.25
C ASP A 201 -14.49 15.68 -0.80
N GLU A 202 -15.02 14.69 -0.06
CA GLU A 202 -15.34 14.77 1.37
C GLU A 202 -14.43 13.85 2.18
N SER A 203 -13.27 13.49 1.64
CA SER A 203 -12.36 12.53 2.25
C SER A 203 -11.78 13.06 3.56
N SER A 204 -11.55 12.14 4.49
CA SER A 204 -10.91 12.38 5.77
C SER A 204 -9.80 11.36 6.01
N ALA A 205 -8.98 11.56 7.06
CA ALA A 205 -7.88 10.64 7.34
C ALA A 205 -8.38 9.20 7.50
N GLY A 206 -7.93 8.31 6.60
CA GLY A 206 -8.30 6.89 6.61
C GLY A 206 -9.67 6.57 6.01
N THR A 207 -10.40 7.54 5.47
CA THR A 207 -11.64 7.32 4.72
C THR A 207 -11.66 8.19 3.47
N VAL A 208 -11.71 7.57 2.30
CA VAL A 208 -11.94 8.26 1.03
C VAL A 208 -13.45 8.33 0.79
N LYS A 209 -13.99 9.53 0.59
CA LYS A 209 -15.43 9.75 0.39
C LYS A 209 -15.65 10.79 -0.68
N PHE A 210 -16.46 10.46 -1.68
CA PHE A 210 -16.80 11.38 -2.76
C PHE A 210 -18.30 11.33 -3.00
N SER A 211 -18.90 12.50 -3.23
CA SER A 211 -20.30 12.63 -3.63
C SER A 211 -20.46 13.31 -4.98
N ILE A 212 -21.51 12.94 -5.71
CA ILE A 212 -21.97 13.62 -6.92
C ILE A 212 -23.39 14.12 -6.69
N VAL A 213 -23.73 15.25 -7.29
CA VAL A 213 -25.09 15.79 -7.30
C VAL A 213 -25.57 15.79 -8.74
N VAL A 214 -26.70 15.14 -8.98
CA VAL A 214 -27.30 14.98 -10.32
C VAL A 214 -28.63 15.72 -10.33
N GLU A 215 -28.77 16.65 -11.28
CA GLU A 215 -30.06 17.29 -11.57
C GLU A 215 -30.93 16.35 -12.40
N MET A 216 -32.15 16.07 -11.94
CA MET A 216 -33.05 15.12 -12.58
C MET A 216 -33.68 15.73 -13.81
N THR A 217 -33.62 15.00 -14.92
CA THR A 217 -34.25 15.36 -16.19
C THR A 217 -35.08 14.17 -16.67
N PRO A 218 -36.05 14.33 -17.60
CA PRO A 218 -36.79 13.21 -18.16
C PRO A 218 -35.93 12.15 -18.84
N SER A 219 -34.69 12.50 -19.23
CA SER A 219 -33.68 11.56 -19.74
C SER A 219 -33.07 10.66 -18.66
N HIS A 220 -33.11 11.05 -17.38
CA HIS A 220 -32.45 10.34 -16.28
C HIS A 220 -33.26 9.16 -15.73
N ASN A 221 -33.69 8.25 -16.62
CA ASN A 221 -34.44 7.05 -16.26
C ASN A 221 -33.56 5.80 -16.34
N GLY A 222 -33.01 5.40 -15.19
CA GLY A 222 -32.17 4.21 -15.08
C GLY A 222 -30.72 4.44 -15.49
N ASP A 223 -30.25 5.69 -15.44
CA ASP A 223 -28.83 5.99 -15.66
C ASP A 223 -27.96 5.23 -14.68
N ARG A 224 -26.72 5.03 -15.12
CA ARG A 224 -25.78 4.23 -14.37
C ARG A 224 -24.51 5.01 -14.19
N PHE A 225 -24.08 5.12 -12.95
CA PHE A 225 -22.77 5.69 -12.65
C PHE A 225 -21.80 4.57 -12.30
N THR A 226 -20.55 4.79 -12.67
CA THR A 226 -19.41 4.02 -12.18
C THR A 226 -18.49 4.95 -11.42
N PHE A 227 -17.84 4.42 -10.40
CA PHE A 227 -16.79 5.13 -9.69
C PHE A 227 -15.49 4.34 -9.77
N GLN A 228 -14.36 5.02 -9.87
CA GLN A 228 -13.04 4.40 -9.91
C GLN A 228 -12.20 5.01 -8.80
N THR A 229 -11.71 4.18 -7.88
CA THR A 229 -10.68 4.60 -6.93
C THR A 229 -9.32 4.54 -7.60
N TYR A 230 -8.54 5.61 -7.50
CA TYR A 230 -7.21 5.72 -8.08
C TYR A 230 -6.29 6.50 -7.14
N PHE A 231 -5.01 6.64 -7.49
CA PHE A 231 -4.09 7.51 -6.76
C PHE A 231 -3.43 8.44 -7.77
N ASP A 232 -3.18 9.69 -7.36
CA ASP A 232 -2.36 10.60 -8.15
C ASP A 232 -0.91 10.13 -8.16
N LYS A 233 -0.20 10.43 -9.25
CA LYS A 233 1.24 10.24 -9.28
C LYS A 233 1.88 11.12 -8.19
N PRO A 234 2.84 10.59 -7.42
CA PRO A 234 3.55 11.41 -6.44
C PRO A 234 4.19 12.64 -7.10
N GLN A 235 3.97 13.84 -6.55
CA GLN A 235 4.62 15.06 -7.04
C GLN A 235 6.08 15.15 -6.53
N SER A 236 6.99 14.37 -7.14
CA SER A 236 8.45 14.59 -7.25
C SER A 236 9.50 14.06 -6.21
N ARG A 237 10.71 13.85 -6.77
CA ARG A 237 12.12 13.79 -6.29
C ARG A 237 12.62 12.77 -5.29
N TYR A 238 11.76 12.06 -4.57
CA TYR A 238 12.23 11.05 -3.64
C TYR A 238 12.37 9.69 -4.33
N ARG A 239 13.35 8.86 -3.92
CA ARG A 239 13.44 7.43 -4.29
C ARG A 239 12.31 6.59 -3.66
N PHE A 240 11.08 7.12 -3.60
CA PHE A 240 9.87 6.32 -3.48
C PHE A 240 9.58 5.89 -4.91
N ALA A 241 9.40 4.60 -5.18
CA ALA A 241 9.08 4.21 -6.55
C ALA A 241 7.90 5.03 -7.09
N ASP A 242 8.11 5.63 -8.26
CA ASP A 242 7.29 6.68 -8.89
C ASP A 242 5.89 6.20 -9.38
N ASN A 243 5.36 5.12 -8.82
CA ASN A 243 4.19 4.44 -9.37
C ASN A 243 2.95 4.57 -8.49
N ILE A 244 1.82 4.78 -9.16
CA ILE A 244 0.47 4.58 -8.63
C ILE A 244 0.38 3.11 -8.18
N PRO A 245 -0.23 2.80 -7.01
CA PRO A 245 -0.47 1.42 -6.59
C PRO A 245 -1.05 0.54 -7.71
N ILE A 246 -0.37 -0.58 -8.02
CA ILE A 246 -0.67 -1.44 -9.19
C ILE A 246 -2.06 -2.09 -9.10
N ASN A 247 -2.54 -2.39 -7.89
CA ASN A 247 -3.82 -3.05 -7.66
C ASN A 247 -4.93 -2.02 -7.36
N ASN A 248 -5.12 -1.07 -8.26
CA ASN A 248 -6.37 -0.33 -8.31
C ASN A 248 -7.41 -1.28 -8.90
N ASN A 249 -8.02 -2.10 -8.04
CA ASN A 249 -9.30 -2.70 -8.40
C ASN A 249 -10.22 -1.52 -8.73
N ALA A 250 -10.38 -1.25 -10.03
CA ALA A 250 -11.40 -0.35 -10.53
C ALA A 250 -12.71 -1.04 -10.22
N PHE A 251 -13.36 -0.59 -9.17
CA PHE A 251 -14.69 -1.06 -8.80
C PHE A 251 -15.65 -0.45 -9.81
N ASN A 252 -15.74 -1.08 -10.98
CA ASN A 252 -16.82 -0.81 -11.93
C ASN A 252 -18.12 -1.35 -11.35
N GLU A 253 -18.52 -0.81 -10.20
CA GLU A 253 -19.82 -1.04 -9.62
C GLU A 253 -20.78 -0.13 -10.32
N ARG A 254 -21.81 -0.75 -10.87
CA ARG A 254 -22.85 -0.05 -11.60
C ARG A 254 -23.93 0.28 -10.60
N PHE A 255 -23.99 1.55 -10.21
CA PHE A 255 -25.16 2.04 -9.50
C PHE A 255 -26.20 2.37 -10.54
N THR A 256 -27.35 1.68 -10.53
CA THR A 256 -28.47 2.03 -11.40
C THR A 256 -29.40 2.93 -10.60
N LEU A 257 -29.73 4.11 -11.13
CA LEU A 257 -30.81 4.91 -10.59
C LEU A 257 -32.06 4.03 -10.44
N PRO A 258 -32.82 4.12 -9.32
CA PRO A 258 -34.15 3.55 -9.29
C PRO A 258 -34.90 3.99 -10.55
N LYS A 259 -35.75 3.15 -11.15
CA LYS A 259 -36.60 3.63 -12.25
C LYS A 259 -37.48 4.75 -11.71
N GLN A 260 -37.27 5.96 -12.20
CA GLN A 260 -38.08 7.11 -11.80
C GLN A 260 -38.97 7.50 -12.96
N THR A 261 -40.26 7.63 -12.68
CA THR A 261 -41.18 8.28 -13.62
C THR A 261 -41.05 9.77 -13.36
N VAL A 262 -40.28 10.43 -14.22
CA VAL A 262 -40.17 11.88 -14.22
C VAL A 262 -41.42 12.41 -14.94
N TYR A 263 -42.24 13.17 -14.22
CA TYR A 263 -43.47 13.79 -14.71
C TYR A 263 -43.22 15.22 -15.18
#